data_AF-A0A943ZRT7-F1
#
_entry.id   AF-A0A943ZRT7-F1
#
_cell.length_a   1.000
_cell.length_b   1.000
_cell.length_c   1.000
_cell.angle_alpha   90.00
_cell.angle_beta   90.00
_cell.angle_gamma   90.00
#
_symmetry.space_group_name_H-M   'P 1'
#
loop_
_entity.id
_entity.type
_entity.pdbx_description
1 polymer ?
#
loop_
_entity_poly.entity_id
_entity_poly.type
_entity_poly.pdbx_seq_one_letter_code
_entity_poly.pdbx_strand_id
1 'polypeptide(L)'
;MIKKWQIVTASMLLSLLSFKVQANVKFIVDNKPGELVFGYEALCVDKGYSVKASDCAEGMVGNSCPYSDEYVDKCLTPTEWCTANGYGKVASDCVKPEYPYEACPKDGTRFKSCLRDNGRACQEEDYYLVCNETGTIPDTSAAGCPYDTSYKKCVCNPCEGYTYTLAEATAQGYVAGPSCNSCGTVKYMRLPADCGSYVECDCGGIGTACWSGTKKLYASCQSCCENRCSIADSDRKDGILYEYEECSGKYCDIGCAMGYEDLDNYWCDGALRCLVK
;
A
#
# COMPACT_ATOMS: atom_id res chain seq x y z
N MET A 1 77.69 14.52 74.05
CA MET A 1 77.37 15.95 73.97
C MET A 1 76.66 16.23 72.66
N ILE A 2 75.49 16.88 72.75
CA ILE A 2 74.54 17.15 71.67
C ILE A 2 75.18 18.01 70.57
N LYS A 3 74.97 17.68 69.29
CA LYS A 3 74.87 18.69 68.23
C LYS A 3 73.76 18.34 67.24
N LYS A 4 72.73 19.20 67.26
CA LYS A 4 71.70 19.40 66.23
C LYS A 4 72.32 19.37 64.83
N TRP A 5 71.64 18.71 63.90
CA TRP A 5 71.75 19.00 62.46
C TRP A 5 70.37 19.34 61.91
N GLN A 6 70.38 20.40 61.11
CA GLN A 6 69.25 21.15 60.61
C GLN A 6 68.41 20.34 59.61
N ILE A 7 67.10 20.57 59.65
CA ILE A 7 66.16 20.13 58.61
C ILE A 7 66.44 20.98 57.37
N VAL A 8 66.98 20.36 56.33
CA VAL A 8 67.01 20.93 54.98
C VAL A 8 65.73 20.51 54.29
N THR A 9 64.83 21.46 54.08
CA THR A 9 63.62 21.30 53.26
C THR A 9 64.02 21.10 51.81
N ALA A 10 63.91 19.88 51.31
CA ALA A 10 63.81 19.62 49.88
C ALA A 10 62.32 19.53 49.52
N SER A 11 61.80 20.60 48.91
CA SER A 11 60.50 20.56 48.24
C SER A 11 60.65 19.72 46.98
N MET A 12 60.26 18.46 47.05
CA MET A 12 60.05 17.63 45.88
C MET A 12 58.54 17.53 45.66
N LEU A 13 58.04 18.26 44.66
CA LEU A 13 56.71 18.00 44.11
C LEU A 13 56.73 16.59 43.51
N LEU A 14 56.20 15.61 44.24
CA LEU A 14 55.72 14.37 43.64
C LEU A 14 54.21 14.50 43.46
N SER A 15 53.74 14.37 42.21
CA SER A 15 52.32 14.27 41.91
C SER A 15 51.76 13.01 42.60
N LEU A 16 50.87 13.22 43.58
CA LEU A 16 50.13 12.18 44.29
C LEU A 16 48.99 11.63 43.41
N LEU A 17 49.33 11.06 42.26
CA LEU A 17 48.42 10.23 41.49
C LEU A 17 48.90 8.79 41.66
N SER A 18 48.11 8.01 42.41
CA SER A 18 48.19 6.54 42.56
C SER A 18 49.01 5.93 43.71
N PHE A 19 49.31 6.67 44.80
CA PHE A 19 49.61 5.96 46.06
C PHE A 19 48.29 5.64 46.79
N LYS A 20 47.94 4.35 46.90
CA LYS A 20 47.04 3.88 47.97
C LYS A 20 47.77 4.15 49.29
N VAL A 21 47.59 5.33 49.87
CA VAL A 21 48.31 5.75 51.09
C VAL A 21 47.79 4.91 52.25
N GLN A 22 48.52 3.84 52.58
CA GLN A 22 48.44 3.25 53.92
C GLN A 22 49.08 4.24 54.89
N ALA A 23 48.26 4.93 55.67
CA ALA A 23 48.76 5.69 56.79
C ALA A 23 49.14 4.69 57.89
N ASN A 24 50.44 4.51 58.10
CA ASN A 24 50.97 3.77 59.25
C ASN A 24 51.27 4.79 60.35
N VAL A 25 50.42 4.86 61.36
CA VAL A 25 50.64 5.73 62.51
C VAL A 25 51.37 4.92 63.57
N LYS A 26 52.64 5.27 63.78
CA LYS A 26 53.44 4.73 64.88
C LYS A 26 53.32 5.65 66.08
N PHE A 27 52.91 5.11 67.22
CA PHE A 27 52.76 5.85 68.47
C PHE A 27 53.34 5.02 69.61
N ILE A 28 53.67 5.64 70.74
CA ILE A 28 54.23 4.95 71.91
C ILE A 28 53.24 5.12 73.06
N VAL A 29 52.77 4.01 73.62
CA VAL A 29 51.99 3.97 74.87
C VAL A 29 52.79 3.17 75.88
N ASP A 30 53.04 3.73 77.06
CA ASP A 30 53.79 3.10 78.15
C ASP A 30 55.14 2.50 77.75
N ASN A 31 55.97 3.27 77.02
CA ASN A 31 57.29 2.85 76.51
C ASN A 31 57.26 1.62 75.58
N LYS A 32 56.09 1.24 75.06
CA LYS A 32 55.96 0.19 74.04
C LYS A 32 55.56 0.83 72.71
N PRO A 33 56.25 0.49 71.60
CA PRO A 33 55.83 0.92 70.28
C PRO A 33 54.50 0.23 69.94
N GLY A 34 53.50 1.04 69.61
CA GLY A 34 52.24 0.64 68.99
C GLY A 34 52.20 1.10 67.53
N GLU A 35 51.58 0.29 66.67
CA GLU A 35 51.39 0.60 65.26
C GLU A 35 49.90 0.48 64.93
N LEU A 36 49.30 1.56 64.40
CA LEU A 36 47.99 1.51 63.77
C LEU A 36 48.19 1.53 62.26
N VAL A 37 47.74 0.47 61.60
CA VAL A 37 47.68 0.39 60.14
C VAL A 37 46.23 0.68 59.73
N PHE A 38 46.00 1.80 59.06
CA PHE A 38 44.69 2.09 58.47
C PHE A 38 44.60 1.43 57.10
N GLY A 39 44.05 0.22 57.07
CA GLY A 39 43.69 -0.45 55.82
C GLY A 39 42.49 0.24 55.17
N TYR A 40 42.62 0.61 53.89
CA TYR A 40 41.51 1.21 53.12
C TYR A 40 40.27 0.30 53.09
N GLU A 41 40.46 -1.03 53.12
CA GLU A 41 39.38 -2.01 53.25
C GLU A 41 38.53 -1.78 54.50
N ALA A 42 39.16 -1.65 55.68
CA ALA A 42 38.43 -1.42 56.93
C ALA A 42 37.67 -0.08 56.92
N LEU A 43 38.24 0.97 56.30
CA LEU A 43 37.58 2.26 56.13
C LEU A 43 36.38 2.19 55.16
N CYS A 44 36.50 1.44 54.07
CA CYS A 44 35.43 1.23 53.11
C CYS A 44 34.28 0.41 53.74
N VAL A 45 34.61 -0.68 54.43
CA VAL A 45 33.62 -1.54 55.12
C VAL A 45 32.86 -0.78 56.21
N ASP A 46 33.55 0.03 57.03
CA ASP A 46 32.92 0.89 58.05
C ASP A 46 31.90 1.89 57.45
N LYS A 47 32.17 2.35 56.23
CA LYS A 47 31.30 3.25 55.47
C LYS A 47 30.22 2.53 54.64
N GLY A 48 30.12 1.20 54.71
CA GLY A 48 29.13 0.40 54.00
C GLY A 48 29.53 -0.08 52.60
N TYR A 49 30.80 0.07 52.21
CA TYR A 49 31.35 -0.42 50.95
C TYR A 49 32.06 -1.76 51.17
N SER A 50 31.29 -2.84 51.29
CA SER A 50 31.82 -4.18 51.61
C SER A 50 31.86 -5.15 50.43
N VAL A 51 31.38 -4.75 49.25
CA VAL A 51 31.36 -5.59 48.05
C VAL A 51 32.57 -5.28 47.19
N LYS A 52 33.30 -6.29 46.71
CA LYS A 52 34.39 -6.03 45.76
C LYS A 52 33.81 -5.75 44.38
N ALA A 53 34.29 -4.71 43.71
CA ALA A 53 33.87 -4.34 42.36
C ALA A 53 34.07 -5.49 41.35
N SER A 54 35.08 -6.33 41.56
CA SER A 54 35.37 -7.54 40.75
C SER A 54 34.30 -8.62 40.84
N ASP A 55 33.50 -8.63 41.91
CA ASP A 55 32.48 -9.66 42.15
C ASP A 55 31.15 -9.28 41.45
N CYS A 56 31.05 -8.05 40.97
CA CYS A 56 29.93 -7.58 40.19
C CYS A 56 30.10 -7.90 38.70
N ALA A 57 28.99 -8.10 38.00
CA ALA A 57 29.01 -8.17 36.55
C ALA A 57 29.57 -6.87 35.94
N GLU A 58 30.16 -6.96 34.75
CA GLU A 58 30.84 -5.84 34.11
C GLU A 58 29.94 -4.60 33.95
N GLY A 59 30.37 -3.48 34.53
CA GLY A 59 29.64 -2.21 34.54
C GLY A 59 28.43 -2.17 35.49
N MET A 60 28.20 -3.21 36.29
CA MET A 60 27.09 -3.32 37.26
C MET A 60 27.54 -3.01 38.69
N VAL A 61 28.40 -2.00 38.82
CA VAL A 61 28.91 -1.55 40.12
C VAL A 61 28.10 -0.37 40.62
N GLY A 62 27.78 -0.37 41.91
CA GLY A 62 27.16 0.77 42.59
C GLY A 62 28.16 1.90 42.83
N ASN A 63 27.97 2.65 43.91
CA ASN A 63 28.88 3.75 44.24
C ASN A 63 30.21 3.18 44.75
N SER A 64 31.32 3.70 44.23
CA SER A 64 32.66 3.35 44.70
C SER A 64 32.97 3.99 46.04
N CYS A 65 33.75 3.27 46.86
CA CYS A 65 34.28 3.80 48.10
C CYS A 65 35.19 5.03 47.82
N PRO A 66 35.08 6.12 48.60
CA PRO A 66 35.92 7.31 48.41
C PRO A 66 37.44 7.06 48.54
N TYR A 67 37.83 5.96 49.18
CA TYR A 67 39.21 5.61 49.48
C TYR A 67 39.79 4.51 48.58
N SER A 68 38.94 3.79 47.83
CA SER A 68 39.35 2.70 46.93
C SER A 68 38.26 2.41 45.88
N ASP A 69 38.65 2.21 44.63
CA ASP A 69 37.76 1.76 43.55
C ASP A 69 37.47 0.25 43.60
N GLU A 70 38.21 -0.51 44.42
CA GLU A 70 38.02 -1.96 44.58
C GLU A 70 36.76 -2.32 45.36
N TYR A 71 36.22 -1.40 46.16
CA TYR A 71 35.07 -1.65 47.02
C TYR A 71 33.90 -0.73 46.65
N VAL A 72 32.71 -1.33 46.57
CA VAL A 72 31.45 -0.67 46.23
C VAL A 72 30.39 -0.98 47.29
N ASP A 73 29.35 -0.15 47.33
CA ASP A 73 28.23 -0.30 48.27
C ASP A 73 27.39 -1.56 47.96
N LYS A 74 27.17 -1.83 46.67
CA LYS A 74 26.47 -3.01 46.16
C LYS A 74 26.80 -3.29 44.71
N CYS A 75 26.50 -4.51 44.25
CA CYS A 75 26.32 -4.78 42.82
C CYS A 75 24.91 -4.33 42.41
N LEU A 76 24.81 -3.67 41.25
CA LEU A 76 23.54 -3.23 40.70
C LEU A 76 22.83 -4.38 39.99
N THR A 77 21.52 -4.46 40.16
CA THR A 77 20.66 -5.22 39.26
C THR A 77 20.54 -4.48 37.92
N PRO A 78 20.20 -5.18 36.82
CA PRO A 78 19.98 -4.53 35.53
C PRO A 78 18.99 -3.37 35.59
N THR A 79 17.87 -3.55 36.31
CA THR A 79 16.84 -2.52 36.49
C THR A 79 17.34 -1.29 37.25
N GLU A 80 18.11 -1.47 38.33
CA GLU A 80 18.69 -0.35 39.09
C GLU A 80 19.68 0.44 38.25
N TRP A 81 20.55 -0.26 37.50
CA TRP A 81 21.48 0.37 36.58
C TRP A 81 20.73 1.20 35.53
N CYS A 82 19.70 0.63 34.91
CA CYS A 82 18.88 1.32 33.92
C CYS A 82 18.22 2.59 34.50
N THR A 83 17.63 2.48 35.68
CA THR A 83 16.97 3.62 36.35
C THR A 83 17.97 4.73 36.68
N ALA A 84 19.16 4.38 37.19
CA ALA A 84 20.22 5.34 37.48
C ALA A 84 20.77 6.03 36.21
N ASN A 85 20.71 5.38 35.05
CA ASN A 85 21.17 5.88 33.76
C ASN A 85 20.05 6.51 32.91
N GLY A 86 18.92 6.88 33.53
CA GLY A 86 17.83 7.61 32.87
C GLY A 86 16.84 6.74 32.09
N TYR A 87 16.94 5.41 32.16
CA TYR A 87 15.96 4.48 31.58
C TYR A 87 14.85 4.16 32.59
N GLY A 88 14.18 5.20 33.08
CA GLY A 88 13.15 5.05 34.12
C GLY A 88 11.81 4.55 33.61
N LYS A 89 11.52 4.73 32.31
CA LYS A 89 10.20 4.46 31.72
C LYS A 89 10.00 2.98 31.43
N VAL A 90 8.77 2.52 31.56
CA VAL A 90 8.31 1.20 31.08
C VAL A 90 7.29 1.37 29.96
N ALA A 91 7.00 0.29 29.23
CA ALA A 91 6.11 0.35 28.08
C ALA A 91 4.70 0.91 28.40
N SER A 92 4.18 0.61 29.60
CA SER A 92 2.88 1.11 30.07
C SER A 92 2.86 2.61 30.40
N ASP A 93 4.02 3.26 30.54
CA ASP A 93 4.09 4.70 30.78
C ASP A 93 3.84 5.51 29.50
N CYS A 94 3.98 4.87 28.32
CA CYS A 94 3.79 5.51 27.03
C CYS A 94 2.36 5.27 26.55
N VAL A 95 1.56 6.34 26.52
CA VAL A 95 0.17 6.31 26.07
C VAL A 95 0.13 6.77 24.62
N LYS A 96 -0.60 6.06 23.75
CA LYS A 96 -0.77 6.46 22.34
C LYS A 96 -1.15 7.95 22.24
N PRO A 97 -0.51 8.72 21.34
CA PRO A 97 0.36 8.27 20.25
C PRO A 97 1.85 8.17 20.61
N GLU A 98 2.21 8.06 21.88
CA GLU A 98 3.60 7.92 22.32
C GLU A 98 4.00 6.44 22.50
N TYR A 99 5.25 6.14 22.15
CA TYR A 99 5.83 4.79 22.21
C TYR A 99 7.19 4.81 22.88
N PRO A 100 7.62 3.68 23.49
CA PRO A 100 8.91 3.62 24.16
C PRO A 100 10.09 3.87 23.21
N TYR A 101 11.01 4.73 23.64
CA TYR A 101 12.17 5.15 22.86
C TYR A 101 13.47 4.94 23.65
N GLU A 102 14.50 4.45 22.96
CA GLU A 102 15.78 4.01 23.51
C GLU A 102 15.66 2.99 24.66
N ALA A 103 15.63 1.70 24.30
CA ALA A 103 15.62 0.61 25.27
C ALA A 103 16.95 0.54 26.05
N CYS A 104 16.87 0.20 27.33
CA CYS A 104 18.05 0.06 28.17
C CYS A 104 18.89 -1.16 27.72
N PRO A 105 20.22 -1.02 27.58
CA PRO A 105 21.10 -2.13 27.18
C PRO A 105 21.11 -3.31 28.15
N LYS A 106 20.73 -3.07 29.41
CA LYS A 106 20.78 -4.06 30.49
C LYS A 106 19.42 -4.67 30.81
N ASP A 107 18.34 -3.96 30.53
CA ASP A 107 16.95 -4.39 30.77
C ASP A 107 16.04 -3.87 29.65
N GLY A 108 15.73 -4.73 28.68
CA GLY A 108 14.92 -4.34 27.52
C GLY A 108 13.48 -3.91 27.82
N THR A 109 13.03 -4.05 29.08
CA THR A 109 11.72 -3.56 29.53
C THR A 109 11.72 -2.08 29.95
N ARG A 110 12.91 -1.46 29.99
CA ARG A 110 13.15 -0.09 30.44
C ARG A 110 13.56 0.81 29.28
N PHE A 111 13.12 2.07 29.30
CA PHE A 111 13.30 3.03 28.21
C PHE A 111 13.63 4.42 28.74
N LYS A 112 14.30 5.26 27.94
CA LYS A 112 14.59 6.64 28.35
C LYS A 112 13.37 7.54 28.33
N SER A 113 12.56 7.44 27.29
CA SER A 113 11.45 8.35 27.05
C SER A 113 10.32 7.68 26.28
N CYS A 114 9.20 8.39 26.19
CA CYS A 114 8.13 8.07 25.26
C CYS A 114 8.21 9.07 24.11
N LEU A 115 8.37 8.58 22.88
CA LEU A 115 8.42 9.40 21.68
C LEU A 115 7.09 9.28 20.92
N ARG A 116 6.56 10.42 20.51
CA ARG A 116 5.34 10.49 19.72
C ARG A 116 5.55 9.93 18.32
N ASP A 117 4.73 8.94 17.95
CA ASP A 117 4.66 8.34 16.62
C ASP A 117 3.19 8.23 16.18
N ASN A 118 2.72 9.29 15.53
CA ASN A 118 1.36 9.36 15.01
C ASN A 118 1.07 8.29 13.97
N GLY A 119 2.03 8.03 13.07
CA GLY A 119 1.84 7.11 11.96
C GLY A 119 1.62 5.69 12.46
N ARG A 120 2.46 5.25 13.41
CA ARG A 120 2.28 3.97 14.08
C ARG A 120 0.97 3.90 14.86
N ALA A 121 0.63 4.95 15.61
CA ALA A 121 -0.61 4.99 16.38
C ALA A 121 -1.86 4.87 15.50
N CYS A 122 -1.84 5.50 14.33
CA CYS A 122 -2.92 5.38 13.35
C CYS A 122 -2.98 3.99 12.72
N GLN A 123 -1.84 3.41 12.35
CA GLN A 123 -1.79 2.06 11.75
C GLN A 123 -2.27 0.96 12.70
N GLU A 124 -1.95 1.06 14.00
CA GLU A 124 -2.44 0.12 15.03
C GLU A 124 -3.95 0.25 15.30
N GLU A 125 -4.61 1.30 14.78
CA GLU A 125 -6.07 1.52 14.87
C GLU A 125 -6.75 1.39 13.49
N ASP A 126 -6.09 0.72 12.54
CA ASP A 126 -6.55 0.45 11.17
C ASP A 126 -6.78 1.71 10.30
N TYR A 127 -6.00 2.76 10.54
CA TYR A 127 -5.91 3.92 9.65
C TYR A 127 -4.60 3.91 8.87
N TYR A 128 -4.68 4.19 7.58
CA TYR A 128 -3.55 4.14 6.65
C TYR A 128 -3.48 5.41 5.81
N LEU A 129 -2.24 5.83 5.50
CA LEU A 129 -2.00 6.89 4.52
C LEU A 129 -2.22 6.35 3.10
N VAL A 130 -1.79 5.11 2.86
CA VAL A 130 -1.99 4.35 1.63
C VAL A 130 -2.50 2.97 2.01
N CYS A 131 -3.58 2.52 1.37
CA CYS A 131 -4.18 1.23 1.66
C CYS A 131 -3.35 0.09 1.06
N ASN A 132 -3.03 -0.91 1.88
CA ASN A 132 -2.17 -2.03 1.49
C ASN A 132 -2.94 -3.17 0.80
N GLU A 133 -4.25 -3.22 0.97
CA GLU A 133 -5.08 -4.27 0.38
C GLU A 133 -5.43 -3.96 -1.07
N THR A 134 -5.24 -4.94 -1.95
CA THR A 134 -5.52 -4.80 -3.38
C THR A 134 -6.98 -4.39 -3.62
N GLY A 135 -7.15 -3.30 -4.36
CA GLY A 135 -8.47 -2.78 -4.72
C GLY A 135 -9.17 -2.02 -3.59
N THR A 136 -8.43 -1.55 -2.60
CA THR A 136 -8.91 -0.62 -1.57
C THR A 136 -8.28 0.76 -1.75
N ILE A 137 -8.99 1.79 -1.29
CA ILE A 137 -8.56 3.19 -1.30
C ILE A 137 -8.88 3.86 0.03
N PRO A 138 -8.16 4.94 0.40
CA PRO A 138 -8.49 5.75 1.57
C PRO A 138 -9.93 6.28 1.50
N ASP A 139 -10.71 6.06 2.56
CA ASP A 139 -12.04 6.61 2.71
C ASP A 139 -11.95 8.11 3.02
N THR A 140 -12.14 8.91 1.98
CA THR A 140 -12.11 10.38 2.08
C THR A 140 -13.39 10.96 2.69
N SER A 141 -14.46 10.16 2.79
CA SER A 141 -15.74 10.57 3.38
C SER A 141 -15.76 10.41 4.91
N ALA A 142 -14.94 9.51 5.45
CA ALA A 142 -14.83 9.28 6.87
C ALA A 142 -13.86 10.25 7.58
N ALA A 143 -14.09 10.41 8.89
CA ALA A 143 -13.15 11.07 9.78
C ALA A 143 -11.77 10.38 9.71
N GLY A 144 -10.70 11.18 9.74
CA GLY A 144 -9.34 10.64 9.78
C GLY A 144 -8.97 10.14 11.18
N CYS A 145 -7.78 9.57 11.27
CA CYS A 145 -7.22 9.11 12.54
C CYS A 145 -7.14 10.26 13.57
N PRO A 146 -7.44 10.01 14.86
CA PRO A 146 -7.39 11.03 15.91
C PRO A 146 -6.01 11.69 16.11
N TYR A 147 -4.93 10.99 15.77
CA TYR A 147 -3.56 11.47 15.98
C TYR A 147 -2.99 12.20 14.76
N ASP A 148 -3.47 11.85 13.56
CA ASP A 148 -3.12 12.47 12.29
C ASP A 148 -4.25 12.26 11.26
N THR A 149 -4.94 13.33 10.91
CA THR A 149 -6.13 13.27 10.04
C THR A 149 -5.85 12.88 8.60
N SER A 150 -4.58 12.84 8.17
CA SER A 150 -4.18 12.38 6.84
C SER A 150 -4.34 10.87 6.68
N TYR A 151 -4.29 10.11 7.77
CA TYR A 151 -4.53 8.67 7.77
C TYR A 151 -6.04 8.40 7.79
N LYS A 152 -6.50 7.53 6.89
CA LYS A 152 -7.92 7.18 6.70
C LYS A 152 -8.13 5.68 6.83
N LYS A 153 -9.37 5.27 7.11
CA LYS A 153 -9.74 3.85 6.95
C LYS A 153 -9.75 3.50 5.46
N CYS A 154 -9.54 2.23 5.16
CA CYS A 154 -9.57 1.73 3.80
C CYS A 154 -10.96 1.19 3.46
N VAL A 155 -11.45 1.52 2.28
CA VAL A 155 -12.71 1.02 1.71
C VAL A 155 -12.45 0.44 0.33
N CYS A 156 -13.33 -0.43 -0.14
CA CYS A 156 -13.26 -0.93 -1.51
C CYS A 156 -13.32 0.23 -2.49
N ASN A 157 -12.44 0.21 -3.50
CA ASN A 157 -12.53 1.15 -4.58
C ASN A 157 -13.90 1.01 -5.26
N PRO A 158 -14.74 2.05 -5.32
CA PRO A 158 -16.06 1.94 -5.95
C PRO A 158 -15.97 1.58 -7.44
N CYS A 159 -14.80 1.77 -8.06
CA CYS A 159 -14.56 1.51 -9.47
C CYS A 159 -15.57 2.26 -10.36
N GLU A 160 -15.77 3.55 -10.09
CA GLU A 160 -16.69 4.39 -10.86
C GLU A 160 -16.34 4.36 -12.35
N GLY A 161 -17.35 4.08 -13.19
CA GLY A 161 -17.18 3.90 -14.63
C GLY A 161 -16.83 2.47 -15.08
N TYR A 162 -16.54 1.54 -14.15
CA TYR A 162 -16.26 0.13 -14.44
C TYR A 162 -17.41 -0.73 -13.94
N THR A 163 -18.29 -1.16 -14.84
CA THR A 163 -19.51 -1.90 -14.47
C THR A 163 -19.53 -3.33 -14.98
N TYR A 164 -18.63 -3.71 -15.88
CA TYR A 164 -18.69 -4.99 -16.57
C TYR A 164 -17.73 -6.01 -15.95
N THR A 165 -18.16 -7.26 -15.86
CA THR A 165 -17.27 -8.41 -15.69
C THR A 165 -16.43 -8.61 -16.95
N LEU A 166 -15.37 -9.42 -16.88
CA LEU A 166 -14.58 -9.76 -18.07
C LEU A 166 -15.44 -10.35 -19.18
N ALA A 167 -16.32 -11.30 -18.85
CA ALA A 167 -17.20 -11.96 -19.82
C ALA A 167 -18.16 -10.98 -20.52
N GLU A 168 -18.71 -10.01 -19.78
CA GLU A 168 -19.57 -8.97 -20.35
C GLU A 168 -18.79 -7.96 -21.19
N ALA A 169 -17.56 -7.61 -20.76
CA ALA A 169 -16.70 -6.69 -21.46
C ALA A 169 -16.14 -7.27 -22.77
N THR A 170 -16.05 -8.60 -22.88
CA THR A 170 -15.66 -9.34 -24.09
C THR A 170 -16.83 -10.01 -24.80
N ALA A 171 -18.07 -9.61 -24.50
CA ALA A 171 -19.23 -10.08 -25.23
C ALA A 171 -19.15 -9.68 -26.71
N GLN A 172 -19.93 -10.34 -27.58
CA GLN A 172 -19.91 -10.07 -29.02
C GLN A 172 -20.01 -8.57 -29.31
N GLY A 173 -19.10 -8.09 -30.15
CA GLY A 173 -19.02 -6.68 -30.51
C GLY A 173 -18.18 -5.83 -29.58
N TYR A 174 -17.66 -6.38 -28.49
CA TYR A 174 -16.87 -5.62 -27.52
C TYR A 174 -15.53 -6.28 -27.23
N VAL A 175 -14.59 -5.45 -26.78
CA VAL A 175 -13.32 -5.85 -26.18
C VAL A 175 -13.20 -5.23 -24.79
N ALA A 176 -12.54 -5.95 -23.88
CA ALA A 176 -12.27 -5.43 -22.54
C ALA A 176 -11.29 -4.25 -22.62
N GLY A 177 -11.69 -3.12 -22.04
CA GLY A 177 -10.85 -1.95 -21.86
C GLY A 177 -10.04 -2.00 -20.57
N PRO A 178 -9.65 -0.83 -20.01
CA PRO A 178 -9.01 -0.75 -18.71
C PRO A 178 -9.81 -1.48 -17.62
N SER A 179 -9.11 -1.95 -16.60
CA SER A 179 -9.69 -2.63 -15.45
C SER A 179 -9.52 -1.84 -14.15
N CYS A 180 -10.43 -2.06 -13.22
CA CYS A 180 -10.38 -1.55 -11.86
C CYS A 180 -10.62 -2.70 -10.88
N ASN A 181 -9.83 -2.76 -9.81
CA ASN A 181 -10.00 -3.76 -8.77
C ASN A 181 -10.74 -3.14 -7.57
N SER A 182 -11.83 -3.76 -7.15
CA SER A 182 -12.62 -3.42 -5.98
C SER A 182 -12.59 -4.61 -5.02
N CYS A 183 -11.77 -4.54 -3.97
CA CYS A 183 -11.64 -5.61 -2.96
C CYS A 183 -11.51 -7.02 -3.54
N GLY A 184 -10.58 -7.20 -4.49
CA GLY A 184 -10.34 -8.47 -5.17
C GLY A 184 -11.25 -8.75 -6.36
N THR A 185 -12.34 -8.01 -6.54
CA THR A 185 -13.23 -8.14 -7.71
C THR A 185 -12.77 -7.19 -8.81
N VAL A 186 -12.34 -7.74 -9.94
CA VAL A 186 -11.92 -6.95 -11.10
C VAL A 186 -13.14 -6.62 -11.96
N LYS A 187 -13.35 -5.33 -12.22
CA LYS A 187 -14.33 -4.79 -13.14
C LYS A 187 -13.63 -4.14 -14.32
N TYR A 188 -14.30 -4.11 -15.47
CA TYR A 188 -13.75 -3.61 -16.72
C TYR A 188 -14.64 -2.51 -17.29
N MET A 189 -14.01 -1.58 -18.00
CA MET A 189 -14.73 -0.84 -19.04
C MET A 189 -14.89 -1.76 -20.26
N ARG A 190 -15.95 -1.57 -21.03
CA ARG A 190 -16.09 -2.22 -22.34
C ARG A 190 -15.89 -1.20 -23.44
N LEU A 191 -15.21 -1.60 -24.50
CA LEU A 191 -14.99 -0.79 -25.68
C LEU A 191 -15.58 -1.52 -26.89
N PRO A 192 -16.19 -0.82 -27.86
CA PRO A 192 -16.57 -1.44 -29.13
C PRO A 192 -15.36 -2.13 -29.77
N ALA A 193 -15.54 -3.35 -30.27
CA ALA A 193 -14.51 -4.04 -31.01
C ALA A 193 -14.19 -3.27 -32.30
N ASP A 194 -12.91 -3.18 -32.63
CA ASP A 194 -12.46 -2.57 -33.87
C ASP A 194 -12.68 -3.53 -35.03
N CYS A 195 -13.51 -3.12 -35.99
CA CYS A 195 -13.78 -3.87 -37.21
C CYS A 195 -12.95 -3.39 -38.41
N GLY A 196 -12.00 -2.48 -38.21
CA GLY A 196 -11.13 -1.96 -39.25
C GLY A 196 -11.90 -1.28 -40.38
N SER A 197 -11.82 -1.84 -41.59
CA SER A 197 -12.42 -1.27 -42.81
C SER A 197 -13.88 -1.67 -43.05
N TYR A 198 -14.52 -2.34 -42.10
CA TYR A 198 -15.93 -2.74 -42.26
C TYR A 198 -16.85 -1.53 -42.11
N VAL A 199 -17.97 -1.54 -42.84
CA VAL A 199 -18.94 -0.44 -42.91
C VAL A 199 -20.32 -0.88 -42.44
N GLU A 200 -21.10 0.07 -41.95
CA GLU A 200 -22.51 -0.12 -41.61
C GLU A 200 -23.35 -0.01 -42.89
N CYS A 201 -24.30 -0.94 -43.10
CA CYS A 201 -25.06 -1.05 -44.34
C CYS A 201 -26.56 -1.07 -44.04
N ASP A 202 -27.32 -0.20 -44.69
CA ASP A 202 -28.77 -0.06 -44.46
C ASP A 202 -29.57 -1.29 -44.90
N CYS A 203 -29.14 -1.94 -45.99
CA CYS A 203 -29.84 -3.06 -46.62
C CYS A 203 -29.16 -4.42 -46.42
N GLY A 204 -28.32 -4.52 -45.39
CA GLY A 204 -27.47 -5.69 -45.15
C GLY A 204 -26.17 -5.65 -45.95
N GLY A 205 -25.26 -6.57 -45.62
CA GLY A 205 -23.95 -6.63 -46.25
C GLY A 205 -23.57 -8.03 -46.69
N ILE A 206 -22.53 -8.07 -47.52
CA ILE A 206 -22.07 -9.28 -48.20
C ILE A 206 -20.91 -9.89 -47.40
N GLY A 207 -20.94 -11.20 -47.21
CA GLY A 207 -19.86 -11.95 -46.55
C GLY A 207 -19.95 -11.96 -45.02
N THR A 208 -18.79 -12.02 -44.37
CA THR A 208 -18.69 -12.11 -42.89
C THR A 208 -19.08 -10.79 -42.24
N ALA A 209 -19.83 -10.86 -41.15
CA ALA A 209 -20.18 -9.69 -40.35
C ALA A 209 -19.19 -9.54 -39.18
N CYS A 210 -18.81 -8.30 -38.88
CA CYS A 210 -18.09 -7.91 -37.67
C CYS A 210 -19.02 -7.09 -36.78
N TRP A 211 -18.97 -7.32 -35.47
CA TRP A 211 -19.74 -6.52 -34.53
C TRP A 211 -18.82 -5.47 -33.90
N SER A 212 -19.28 -4.22 -33.86
CA SER A 212 -18.63 -3.11 -33.15
C SER A 212 -19.66 -2.46 -32.24
N GLY A 213 -19.57 -2.75 -30.95
CA GLY A 213 -20.60 -2.47 -29.97
C GLY A 213 -21.92 -3.15 -30.33
N THR A 214 -22.98 -2.38 -30.44
CA THR A 214 -24.30 -2.85 -30.91
C THR A 214 -24.44 -2.84 -32.44
N LYS A 215 -23.44 -2.35 -33.17
CA LYS A 215 -23.49 -2.22 -34.62
C LYS A 215 -22.98 -3.48 -35.30
N LYS A 216 -23.69 -3.91 -36.32
CA LYS A 216 -23.28 -5.01 -37.20
C LYS A 216 -22.73 -4.40 -38.50
N LEU A 217 -21.44 -4.62 -38.74
CA LEU A 217 -20.69 -4.09 -39.85
C LEU A 217 -20.32 -5.20 -40.83
N TYR A 218 -20.05 -4.83 -42.08
CA TYR A 218 -19.77 -5.76 -43.18
C TYR A 218 -18.60 -5.28 -44.02
N ALA A 219 -17.94 -6.21 -44.72
CA ALA A 219 -16.83 -5.87 -45.61
C ALA A 219 -17.27 -5.01 -46.81
N SER A 220 -18.50 -5.23 -47.29
CA SER A 220 -19.15 -4.42 -48.31
C SER A 220 -20.67 -4.45 -48.15
N CYS A 221 -21.34 -3.39 -48.61
CA CYS A 221 -22.79 -3.28 -48.55
C CYS A 221 -23.45 -3.96 -49.74
N GLN A 222 -24.56 -4.64 -49.48
CA GLN A 222 -25.47 -5.06 -50.53
C GLN A 222 -26.21 -3.84 -51.08
N SER A 223 -26.48 -3.83 -52.38
CA SER A 223 -27.33 -2.80 -52.99
C SER A 223 -28.72 -2.86 -52.38
N CYS A 224 -29.25 -1.70 -52.00
CA CYS A 224 -30.63 -1.59 -51.54
C CYS A 224 -31.57 -1.87 -52.71
N CYS A 225 -32.31 -2.98 -52.63
CA CYS A 225 -33.35 -3.28 -53.60
C CYS A 225 -34.62 -2.55 -53.19
N GLU A 226 -35.11 -1.67 -54.06
CA GLU A 226 -36.42 -1.03 -53.89
C GLU A 226 -37.55 -2.07 -53.87
N ASN A 227 -37.30 -3.27 -54.43
CA ASN A 227 -38.28 -4.33 -54.59
C ASN A 227 -39.55 -3.81 -55.27
N ARG A 228 -39.37 -2.92 -56.25
CA ARG A 228 -40.48 -2.36 -57.04
C ARG A 228 -41.15 -3.44 -57.89
N CYS A 229 -40.39 -4.48 -58.26
CA CYS A 229 -40.87 -5.57 -59.09
C CYS A 229 -41.21 -6.81 -58.27
N SER A 230 -42.35 -7.43 -58.56
CA SER A 230 -42.89 -8.58 -57.81
C SER A 230 -43.07 -9.85 -58.66
N ILE A 231 -42.98 -9.77 -59.99
CA ILE A 231 -43.31 -10.87 -60.90
C ILE A 231 -42.09 -11.78 -61.08
N ALA A 232 -42.24 -13.08 -60.84
CA ALA A 232 -41.19 -14.05 -61.12
C ALA A 232 -41.08 -14.33 -62.63
N ASP A 233 -39.91 -14.79 -63.09
CA ASP A 233 -39.70 -15.12 -64.51
C ASP A 233 -40.72 -16.17 -65.01
N SER A 234 -41.08 -17.14 -64.16
CA SER A 234 -42.08 -18.17 -64.46
C SER A 234 -43.50 -17.64 -64.65
N ASP A 235 -43.79 -16.45 -64.13
CA ASP A 235 -45.13 -15.88 -64.08
C ASP A 235 -45.35 -14.84 -65.19
N ARG A 236 -44.33 -14.61 -66.03
CA ARG A 236 -44.42 -13.74 -67.20
C ARG A 236 -45.43 -14.28 -68.21
N LYS A 237 -46.20 -13.37 -68.81
CA LYS A 237 -47.22 -13.70 -69.81
C LYS A 237 -46.86 -13.14 -71.18
N ASP A 238 -47.21 -13.89 -72.22
CA ASP A 238 -47.08 -13.43 -73.59
C ASP A 238 -47.96 -12.19 -73.84
N GLY A 239 -47.42 -11.22 -74.58
CA GLY A 239 -48.10 -9.97 -74.90
C GLY A 239 -47.88 -8.82 -73.91
N ILE A 240 -47.21 -9.06 -72.78
CA ILE A 240 -46.84 -8.01 -71.81
C ILE A 240 -45.36 -7.65 -71.97
N LEU A 241 -45.06 -6.35 -71.91
CA LEU A 241 -43.71 -5.81 -71.83
C LEU A 241 -43.25 -5.77 -70.37
N TYR A 242 -42.07 -6.32 -70.11
CA TYR A 242 -41.51 -6.39 -68.77
C TYR A 242 -40.19 -5.61 -68.66
N GLU A 243 -40.01 -4.91 -67.56
CA GLU A 243 -38.71 -4.39 -67.12
C GLU A 243 -38.14 -5.30 -66.03
N TYR A 244 -36.87 -5.68 -66.15
CA TYR A 244 -36.19 -6.51 -65.15
C TYR A 244 -35.54 -5.65 -64.06
N GLU A 245 -35.81 -5.96 -62.81
CA GLU A 245 -35.11 -5.38 -61.66
C GLU A 245 -34.01 -6.36 -61.22
N GLU A 246 -32.78 -6.08 -61.62
CA GLU A 246 -31.62 -6.94 -61.33
C GLU A 246 -31.45 -7.25 -59.84
N CYS A 247 -31.82 -6.30 -58.98
CA CYS A 247 -31.63 -6.42 -57.54
C CYS A 247 -32.58 -7.45 -56.88
N SER A 248 -33.86 -7.47 -57.28
CA SER A 248 -34.85 -8.43 -56.76
C SER A 248 -34.88 -9.73 -57.55
N GLY A 249 -34.32 -9.75 -58.77
CA GLY A 249 -34.43 -10.87 -59.69
C GLY A 249 -35.84 -11.04 -60.26
N LYS A 250 -36.65 -9.96 -60.23
CA LYS A 250 -38.06 -9.96 -60.60
C LYS A 250 -38.36 -8.95 -61.69
N TYR A 251 -39.55 -9.05 -62.26
CA TYR A 251 -40.03 -8.20 -63.34
C TYR A 251 -41.18 -7.30 -62.90
N CYS A 252 -41.24 -6.12 -63.51
CA CYS A 252 -42.38 -5.22 -63.45
C CYS A 252 -43.06 -5.28 -64.82
N ASP A 253 -44.37 -5.43 -64.86
CA ASP A 253 -45.11 -5.10 -66.08
C ASP A 253 -45.07 -3.58 -66.30
N ILE A 254 -44.78 -3.16 -67.54
CA ILE A 254 -44.65 -1.74 -67.91
C ILE A 254 -45.56 -1.34 -69.08
N GLY A 255 -46.36 -2.28 -69.59
CA GLY A 255 -47.31 -2.05 -70.67
C GLY A 255 -47.42 -3.25 -71.61
N CYS A 256 -48.14 -3.07 -72.72
CA CYS A 256 -48.36 -4.12 -73.70
C CYS A 256 -47.28 -4.16 -74.79
N ALA A 257 -46.92 -5.37 -75.21
CA ALA A 257 -46.01 -5.59 -76.32
C ALA A 257 -46.62 -5.11 -77.66
N MET A 258 -45.77 -4.84 -78.66
CA MET A 258 -46.25 -4.40 -79.98
C MET A 258 -47.21 -5.42 -80.60
N GLY A 259 -48.36 -4.94 -81.10
CA GLY A 259 -49.43 -5.79 -81.64
C GLY A 259 -50.49 -6.19 -80.61
N TYR A 260 -50.37 -5.73 -79.36
CA TYR A 260 -51.37 -5.91 -78.32
C TYR A 260 -51.96 -4.54 -77.90
N GLU A 261 -53.22 -4.50 -77.48
CA GLU A 261 -53.83 -3.32 -76.83
C GLU A 261 -53.97 -3.54 -75.33
N ASP A 262 -53.65 -2.48 -74.59
CA ASP A 262 -53.92 -2.36 -73.16
C ASP A 262 -55.41 -2.11 -72.97
N LEU A 263 -56.08 -3.01 -72.23
CA LEU A 263 -57.50 -2.92 -71.97
C LEU A 263 -57.86 -2.16 -70.68
N ASP A 264 -56.91 -1.52 -70.00
CA ASP A 264 -57.19 -1.04 -68.64
C ASP A 264 -58.20 0.11 -68.58
N ASN A 265 -59.40 -0.20 -68.04
CA ASN A 265 -60.04 0.57 -66.96
C ASN A 265 -61.34 0.02 -66.32
N TYR A 266 -61.82 -1.21 -66.57
CA TYR A 266 -63.16 -1.58 -66.03
C TYR A 266 -63.30 -2.81 -65.13
N TRP A 267 -62.34 -3.75 -65.00
CA TRP A 267 -62.68 -5.03 -64.34
C TRP A 267 -61.60 -5.84 -63.62
N CYS A 268 -60.36 -5.37 -63.46
CA CYS A 268 -59.28 -6.25 -62.98
C CYS A 268 -58.41 -5.66 -61.86
N ASP A 269 -58.98 -4.93 -60.90
CA ASP A 269 -58.31 -4.47 -59.66
C ASP A 269 -56.88 -3.89 -59.86
N GLY A 270 -56.62 -3.26 -61.01
CA GLY A 270 -55.34 -2.65 -61.37
C GLY A 270 -54.27 -3.56 -62.01
N ALA A 271 -54.62 -4.77 -62.47
CA ALA A 271 -53.68 -5.67 -63.14
C ALA A 271 -53.75 -5.57 -64.68
N LEU A 272 -52.63 -5.22 -65.32
CA LEU A 272 -52.47 -5.03 -66.76
C LEU A 272 -52.91 -6.26 -67.59
N ARG A 273 -53.76 -6.05 -68.60
CA ARG A 273 -54.15 -7.08 -69.58
C ARG A 273 -53.96 -6.63 -71.03
N CYS A 274 -53.15 -7.40 -71.75
CA CYS A 274 -52.82 -7.17 -73.16
C CYS A 274 -53.48 -8.23 -74.05
N LEU A 275 -54.26 -7.81 -75.05
CA LEU A 275 -54.85 -8.69 -76.05
C LEU A 275 -54.36 -8.35 -77.46
N VAL A 276 -54.18 -9.39 -78.29
CA VAL A 276 -53.74 -9.24 -79.69
C VAL A 276 -54.74 -8.38 -80.46
N LYS A 277 -54.23 -7.39 -81.20
CA LYS A 277 -54.98 -6.57 -82.16
C LYS A 277 -55.54 -7.38 -83.33
#